data_AF-A0A841WDZ2-F1
#
_entry.id   AF-A0A841WDZ2-F1
#
_cell.length_a   1.000
_cell.length_b   1.000
_cell.length_c   1.000
_cell.angle_alpha   90.00
_cell.angle_beta   90.00
_cell.angle_gamma   90.00
#
_symmetry.space_group_name_H-M   'P 1'
#
loop_
_entity.id
_entity.type
_entity.pdbx_description
1 polymer ?
#
loop_
_entity_poly.entity_id
_entity_poly.type
_entity_poly.pdbx_seq_one_letter_code
_entity_poly.pdbx_strand_id
1 'polypeptide(L)'
;MNFFDKLNRNILQNQSLLFVGLDPNPEMMPTRYESEDIIAGLGEWLEFIISQTSDFVCAYKPTLGFYEALGIPGLQLLQKTLTAIPSHIPVILDAKHSDLNTSNIFARTVFTEWQVDAITLSPYTGQDHVVPFLVYPDKAVFILCCTSNPGAEALQQYPTKESPLYLQIVKESKNWGTPEQLGLEVGTTNSEVLATIRGIAPERIIMARSIWAEGANLRQILEAGLNTNGDGLLIPVPQDMLGSPQLSQEIQSLHTEINQIKTEIIHENSTCSVWFSDVCLLNQHPQQNLILQLYDIGCIMFGNFVQASGAVFPYYIDLRKIISNPQVFNQVLTAYEEILKNLNFDRLAGIPYGSLPTATGLALRLNCPMIFPRKEVKAHGTRRVIEGNFHPGEIVVVVDDILISGKSVMEGAEKLESAGLNVNDIVVFIDHEQGVKDRLQQNGYRGHAVLTISEITNTLYQAGRINDEQFLAFNES
;
A
#
# COMPACT_ATOMS: atom_id res chain seq x y z
N MET A 1 12.72 -5.28 15.23
CA MET A 1 11.64 -5.41 14.24
C MET A 1 10.55 -4.48 14.70
N ASN A 2 10.14 -3.55 13.86
CA ASN A 2 9.12 -2.57 14.25
C ASN A 2 7.73 -3.24 14.36
N PHE A 3 6.76 -2.56 14.98
CA PHE A 3 5.40 -3.07 15.16
C PHE A 3 4.72 -3.45 13.85
N PHE A 4 4.78 -2.61 12.81
CA PHE A 4 4.08 -2.87 11.55
C PHE A 4 4.68 -4.04 10.77
N ASP A 5 6.01 -4.24 10.81
CA ASP A 5 6.68 -5.43 10.26
C ASP A 5 6.19 -6.69 10.98
N LYS A 6 6.08 -6.62 12.31
CA LYS A 6 5.58 -7.73 13.15
C LYS A 6 4.13 -8.04 12.80
N LEU A 7 3.28 -7.01 12.69
CA LEU A 7 1.88 -7.12 12.33
C LEU A 7 1.71 -7.69 10.92
N ASN A 8 2.34 -7.10 9.91
CA ASN A 8 2.25 -7.54 8.52
C ASN A 8 2.73 -8.99 8.34
N ARG A 9 3.78 -9.40 9.07
CA ARG A 9 4.21 -10.80 9.09
C ARG A 9 3.12 -11.73 9.59
N ASN A 10 2.43 -11.39 10.68
CA ASN A 10 1.35 -12.23 11.21
C ASN A 10 0.10 -12.19 10.33
N ILE A 11 -0.23 -11.04 9.74
CA ILE A 11 -1.30 -10.94 8.73
C ILE A 11 -1.02 -11.90 7.57
N LEU A 12 0.21 -11.93 7.06
CA LEU A 12 0.61 -12.82 5.97
C LEU A 12 0.66 -14.29 6.39
N GLN A 13 1.29 -14.60 7.53
CA GLN A 13 1.49 -15.96 8.02
C GLN A 13 0.16 -16.64 8.36
N ASN A 14 -0.73 -15.92 9.05
CA ASN A 14 -2.01 -16.45 9.50
C ASN A 14 -3.15 -16.12 8.53
N GLN A 15 -2.86 -15.41 7.43
CA GLN A 15 -3.85 -14.90 6.48
C GLN A 15 -5.04 -14.23 7.18
N SER A 16 -4.76 -13.38 8.16
CA SER A 16 -5.78 -12.92 9.11
C SER A 16 -5.73 -11.42 9.35
N LEU A 17 -6.90 -10.82 9.47
CA LEU A 17 -7.11 -9.45 9.95
C LEU A 17 -7.59 -9.43 11.41
N LEU A 18 -7.76 -10.59 12.04
CA LEU A 18 -8.36 -10.72 13.35
C LEU A 18 -7.38 -10.32 14.45
N PHE A 19 -7.86 -9.60 15.45
CA PHE A 19 -7.18 -9.45 16.73
C PHE A 19 -8.11 -9.86 17.86
N VAL A 20 -7.53 -10.35 18.96
CA VAL A 20 -8.29 -10.78 20.14
C VAL A 20 -8.07 -9.81 21.29
N GLY A 21 -9.17 -9.37 21.90
CA GLY A 21 -9.15 -8.67 23.18
C GLY A 21 -8.83 -9.63 24.32
N LEU A 22 -7.83 -9.30 25.13
CA LEU A 22 -7.46 -10.09 26.32
C LEU A 22 -7.91 -9.34 27.57
N ASP A 23 -9.21 -9.36 27.80
CA ASP A 23 -9.88 -8.54 28.81
C ASP A 23 -10.35 -9.44 29.97
N PRO A 24 -9.73 -9.37 31.16
CA PRO A 24 -10.11 -10.21 32.30
C PRO A 24 -11.40 -9.70 32.96
N ASN A 25 -12.53 -9.86 32.27
CA ASN A 25 -13.84 -9.47 32.78
C ASN A 25 -14.51 -10.63 33.53
N PRO A 26 -14.69 -10.54 34.87
CA PRO A 26 -15.39 -11.57 35.65
C PRO A 26 -16.78 -11.92 35.14
N GLU A 27 -17.53 -10.95 34.61
CA GLU A 27 -18.91 -11.15 34.17
C GLU A 27 -19.01 -11.97 32.89
N MET A 28 -17.93 -12.04 32.12
CA MET A 28 -17.85 -12.78 30.86
C MET A 28 -17.10 -14.11 31.00
N MET A 29 -16.47 -14.35 32.14
CA MET A 29 -15.68 -15.54 32.37
C MET A 29 -16.59 -16.78 32.38
N PRO A 30 -16.30 -17.82 31.58
CA PRO A 30 -17.07 -19.05 31.59
C PRO A 30 -17.01 -19.76 32.94
N THR A 31 -18.13 -20.38 33.35
CA THR A 31 -18.24 -21.12 34.62
C THR A 31 -17.19 -22.21 34.81
N ARG A 32 -16.62 -22.76 33.73
CA ARG A 32 -15.53 -23.75 33.82
C ARG A 32 -14.21 -23.19 34.38
N TYR A 33 -14.05 -21.87 34.39
CA TYR A 33 -12.90 -21.16 34.98
C TYR A 33 -13.27 -20.42 36.28
N GLU A 34 -14.52 -20.55 36.76
CA GLU A 34 -14.88 -20.03 38.07
C GLU A 34 -14.07 -20.75 39.16
N SER A 35 -13.47 -19.96 40.04
CA SER A 35 -12.53 -20.42 41.06
C SER A 35 -12.68 -19.53 42.31
N GLU A 36 -12.34 -20.06 43.48
CA GLU A 36 -12.28 -19.24 44.72
C GLU A 36 -11.29 -18.08 44.58
N ASP A 37 -10.19 -18.29 43.85
CA ASP A 37 -9.29 -17.23 43.42
C ASP A 37 -9.68 -16.75 42.02
N ILE A 38 -10.39 -15.63 41.97
CA ILE A 38 -10.87 -15.04 40.72
C ILE A 38 -9.73 -14.68 39.76
N ILE A 39 -8.56 -14.30 40.27
CA ILE A 39 -7.41 -13.90 39.44
C ILE A 39 -6.81 -15.13 38.77
N ALA A 40 -6.75 -16.26 39.47
CA ALA A 40 -6.31 -17.53 38.90
C ALA A 40 -7.23 -17.98 37.76
N GLY A 41 -8.55 -17.96 37.98
CA GLY A 41 -9.54 -18.35 36.96
C GLY A 41 -9.47 -17.47 35.71
N LEU A 42 -9.36 -16.15 35.89
CA LEU A 42 -9.17 -15.20 34.78
C LEU A 42 -7.87 -15.47 34.02
N GLY A 43 -6.79 -15.80 34.72
CA GLY A 43 -5.51 -16.15 34.10
C GLY A 43 -5.59 -17.41 33.24
N GLU A 44 -6.18 -18.49 33.78
CA GLU A 44 -6.39 -19.73 33.03
C GLU A 44 -7.26 -19.51 31.78
N TRP A 45 -8.30 -18.68 31.90
CA TRP A 45 -9.15 -18.33 30.76
C TRP A 45 -8.39 -17.55 29.68
N LEU A 46 -7.58 -16.56 30.06
CA LEU A 46 -6.76 -15.78 29.11
C LEU A 46 -5.70 -16.66 28.43
N GLU A 47 -5.04 -17.56 29.17
CA GLU A 47 -4.10 -18.53 28.60
C GLU A 47 -4.79 -19.48 27.61
N PHE A 48 -5.99 -19.96 27.97
CA PHE A 48 -6.82 -20.74 27.06
C PHE A 48 -7.12 -19.96 25.77
N ILE A 49 -7.59 -18.71 25.87
CA ILE A 49 -7.86 -17.87 24.71
C ILE A 49 -6.61 -17.77 23.82
N ILE A 50 -5.44 -17.45 24.39
CA ILE A 50 -4.20 -17.35 23.61
C ILE A 50 -3.90 -18.67 22.89
N SER A 51 -3.98 -19.80 23.60
CA SER A 51 -3.68 -21.13 23.03
C SER A 51 -4.61 -21.54 21.89
N GLN A 52 -5.87 -21.10 21.91
CA GLN A 52 -6.87 -21.46 20.90
C GLN A 52 -6.88 -20.51 19.70
N THR A 53 -6.22 -19.36 19.79
CA THR A 53 -6.37 -18.27 18.81
C THR A 53 -5.08 -17.87 18.11
N SER A 54 -3.91 -18.24 18.62
CA SER A 54 -2.61 -17.76 18.12
C SER A 54 -2.38 -17.97 16.61
N ASP A 55 -2.91 -19.06 16.06
CA ASP A 55 -2.74 -19.43 14.65
C ASP A 55 -3.70 -18.69 13.70
N PHE A 56 -4.67 -17.96 14.26
CA PHE A 56 -5.74 -17.31 13.51
C PHE A 56 -5.76 -15.79 13.66
N VAL A 57 -4.90 -15.21 14.51
CA VAL A 57 -4.90 -13.77 14.82
C VAL A 57 -3.62 -13.10 14.34
N CYS A 58 -3.71 -11.81 14.03
CA CYS A 58 -2.57 -10.98 13.69
C CYS A 58 -2.05 -10.15 14.86
N ALA A 59 -2.83 -9.99 15.94
CA ALA A 59 -2.45 -9.23 17.13
C ALA A 59 -3.28 -9.64 18.36
N TYR A 60 -2.76 -9.35 19.55
CA TYR A 60 -3.53 -9.34 20.79
C TYR A 60 -3.66 -7.94 21.36
N LYS A 61 -4.80 -7.64 21.98
CA LYS A 61 -5.11 -6.32 22.51
C LYS A 61 -5.64 -6.38 23.97
N PRO A 62 -4.78 -6.44 24.99
CA PRO A 62 -5.21 -6.30 26.38
C PRO A 62 -5.70 -4.87 26.65
N THR A 63 -6.87 -4.71 27.27
CA THR A 63 -7.37 -3.39 27.69
C THR A 63 -6.96 -3.10 29.13
N LEU A 64 -6.13 -2.07 29.33
CA LEU A 64 -5.49 -1.77 30.62
C LEU A 64 -6.52 -1.58 31.75
N GLY A 65 -7.64 -0.92 31.46
CA GLY A 65 -8.68 -0.62 32.45
C GLY A 65 -9.27 -1.85 33.15
N PHE A 66 -9.38 -3.01 32.47
CA PHE A 66 -9.85 -4.23 33.13
C PHE A 66 -8.84 -4.75 34.16
N TYR A 67 -7.54 -4.66 33.87
CA TYR A 67 -6.49 -5.06 34.79
C TYR A 67 -6.36 -4.09 35.96
N GLU A 68 -6.51 -2.79 35.74
CA GLU A 68 -6.50 -1.78 36.79
C GLU A 68 -7.69 -1.93 37.75
N ALA A 69 -8.88 -2.25 37.23
CA ALA A 69 -10.09 -2.48 38.03
C ALA A 69 -9.95 -3.66 39.01
N LEU A 70 -9.08 -4.62 38.71
CA LEU A 70 -8.74 -5.77 39.58
C LEU A 70 -7.63 -5.44 40.60
N GLY A 71 -7.12 -4.21 40.63
CA GLY A 71 -6.08 -3.74 41.55
C GLY A 71 -4.70 -4.33 41.28
N ILE A 72 -3.85 -4.39 42.32
CA ILE A 72 -2.47 -4.91 42.21
C ILE A 72 -2.43 -6.33 41.61
N PRO A 73 -3.29 -7.28 42.03
CA PRO A 73 -3.34 -8.61 41.42
C PRO A 73 -3.65 -8.57 39.92
N GLY A 74 -4.49 -7.63 39.48
CA GLY A 74 -4.78 -7.40 38.07
C GLY A 74 -3.57 -6.95 37.28
N LEU A 75 -2.77 -6.01 37.80
CA LEU A 75 -1.52 -5.60 37.11
C LEU A 75 -0.48 -6.74 37.05
N GLN A 76 -0.44 -7.60 38.07
CA GLN A 76 0.37 -8.83 38.02
C GLN A 76 -0.16 -9.81 36.98
N LEU A 77 -1.49 -9.92 36.85
CA LEU A 77 -2.13 -10.71 35.80
C LEU A 77 -1.78 -10.17 34.41
N LEU A 78 -1.77 -8.85 34.20
CA LEU A 78 -1.35 -8.25 32.93
C LEU A 78 0.06 -8.72 32.55
N GLN A 79 1.01 -8.68 33.49
CA GLN A 79 2.38 -9.14 33.23
C GLN A 79 2.44 -10.62 32.84
N LYS A 80 1.65 -11.48 33.50
CA LYS A 80 1.53 -12.90 33.15
C LYS A 80 0.93 -13.08 31.74
N THR A 81 -0.17 -12.39 31.44
CA THR A 81 -0.82 -12.42 30.13
C THR A 81 0.13 -11.99 29.02
N LEU A 82 0.86 -10.88 29.21
CA LEU A 82 1.85 -10.42 28.24
C LEU A 82 2.96 -11.45 27.98
N THR A 83 3.36 -12.19 29.02
CA THR A 83 4.39 -13.24 28.91
C THR A 83 3.85 -14.49 28.19
N ALA A 84 2.55 -14.78 28.32
CA ALA A 84 1.91 -15.93 27.68
C ALA A 84 1.71 -15.73 26.15
N ILE A 85 1.68 -14.50 25.67
CA ILE A 85 1.53 -14.20 24.24
C ILE A 85 2.79 -14.64 23.48
N PRO A 86 2.66 -15.43 22.39
CA PRO A 86 3.80 -15.79 21.55
C PRO A 86 4.57 -14.55 21.08
N SER A 87 5.89 -14.53 21.29
CA SER A 87 6.73 -13.35 21.09
C SER A 87 6.73 -12.78 19.66
N HIS A 88 6.32 -13.58 18.68
CA HIS A 88 6.20 -13.18 17.28
C HIS A 88 4.89 -12.43 16.98
N ILE A 89 3.84 -12.57 17.81
CA ILE A 89 2.55 -11.88 17.65
C ILE A 89 2.63 -10.51 18.33
N PRO A 90 2.24 -9.41 17.66
CA PRO A 90 2.31 -8.08 18.23
C PRO A 90 1.24 -7.85 19.30
N VAL A 91 1.59 -7.04 20.29
CA VAL A 91 0.68 -6.65 21.37
C VAL A 91 0.33 -5.16 21.30
N ILE A 92 -0.98 -4.86 21.26
CA ILE A 92 -1.53 -3.50 21.27
C ILE A 92 -2.15 -3.25 22.64
N LEU A 93 -1.51 -2.47 23.51
CA LEU A 93 -2.08 -2.11 24.80
C LEU A 93 -3.18 -1.07 24.61
N ASP A 94 -4.42 -1.43 24.93
CA ASP A 94 -5.52 -0.48 24.88
C ASP A 94 -5.63 0.30 26.20
N ALA A 95 -4.92 1.42 26.27
CA ALA A 95 -4.82 2.27 27.45
C ALA A 95 -5.62 3.58 27.32
N LYS A 96 -5.90 4.05 26.09
CA LYS A 96 -6.56 5.35 25.80
C LYS A 96 -5.94 6.52 26.57
N HIS A 97 -4.62 6.48 26.75
CA HIS A 97 -3.90 7.43 27.59
C HIS A 97 -4.02 8.86 27.06
N SER A 98 -4.13 9.84 27.96
CA SER A 98 -4.26 11.25 27.62
C SER A 98 -3.77 12.15 28.75
N ASP A 99 -2.46 12.33 28.84
CA ASP A 99 -1.87 13.23 29.83
C ASP A 99 -0.51 13.76 29.36
N LEU A 100 -0.25 15.06 29.52
CA LEU A 100 1.02 15.66 29.07
C LEU A 100 2.20 15.33 30.01
N ASN A 101 1.95 15.29 31.31
CA ASN A 101 3.02 15.24 32.32
C ASN A 101 3.61 13.83 32.48
N THR A 102 2.77 12.81 32.34
CA THR A 102 3.12 11.41 32.59
C THR A 102 3.49 10.64 31.33
N SER A 103 3.18 11.17 30.13
CA SER A 103 3.38 10.44 28.86
C SER A 103 4.80 9.93 28.63
N ASN A 104 5.84 10.70 28.99
CA ASN A 104 7.23 10.23 28.85
C ASN A 104 7.53 9.00 29.73
N ILE A 105 7.08 9.03 30.98
CA ILE A 105 7.30 7.93 31.93
C ILE A 105 6.45 6.73 31.51
N PHE A 106 5.20 6.97 31.13
CA PHE A 106 4.28 5.93 30.74
C PHE A 106 4.72 5.23 29.45
N ALA A 107 5.13 5.98 28.43
CA ALA A 107 5.70 5.42 27.20
C ALA A 107 6.91 4.52 27.48
N ARG A 108 7.81 4.96 28.37
CA ARG A 108 8.97 4.15 28.79
C ARG A 108 8.53 2.85 29.45
N THR A 109 7.64 2.91 30.44
CA THR A 109 7.14 1.72 31.14
C THR A 109 6.48 0.74 30.17
N VAL A 110 5.57 1.23 29.34
CA VAL A 110 4.83 0.44 28.36
C VAL A 110 5.76 -0.23 27.35
N PHE A 111 6.66 0.52 26.72
CA PHE A 111 7.49 -0.03 25.63
C PHE A 111 8.78 -0.72 26.09
N THR A 112 9.35 -0.32 27.23
CA THR A 112 10.63 -0.87 27.71
C THR A 112 10.43 -1.93 28.79
N GLU A 113 9.55 -1.68 29.76
CA GLU A 113 9.35 -2.59 30.90
C GLU A 113 8.33 -3.67 30.55
N TRP A 114 7.19 -3.29 30.00
CA TRP A 114 6.13 -4.23 29.61
C TRP A 114 6.31 -4.82 28.21
N GLN A 115 7.22 -4.24 27.42
CA GLN A 115 7.60 -4.69 26.09
C GLN A 115 6.42 -4.84 25.10
N VAL A 116 5.33 -4.08 25.28
CA VAL A 116 4.26 -4.06 24.28
C VAL A 116 4.71 -3.33 23.02
N ASP A 117 4.03 -3.58 21.90
CA ASP A 117 4.45 -3.12 20.58
C ASP A 117 3.71 -1.86 20.12
N ALA A 118 2.46 -1.69 20.56
CA ALA A 118 1.67 -0.49 20.30
C ALA A 118 0.77 -0.09 21.48
N ILE A 119 0.26 1.14 21.46
CA ILE A 119 -0.65 1.67 22.49
C ILE A 119 -1.77 2.54 21.89
N THR A 120 -2.97 2.52 22.49
CA THR A 120 -4.05 3.46 22.13
C THR A 120 -3.97 4.76 22.93
N LEU A 121 -4.23 5.90 22.27
CA LEU A 121 -4.16 7.24 22.85
C LEU A 121 -5.42 8.06 22.52
N SER A 122 -5.83 8.93 23.43
CA SER A 122 -6.95 9.85 23.19
C SER A 122 -6.46 11.17 22.57
N PRO A 123 -6.99 11.60 21.42
CA PRO A 123 -6.46 12.71 20.63
C PRO A 123 -6.68 14.10 21.24
N TYR A 124 -7.54 14.22 22.27
CA TYR A 124 -8.11 15.50 22.69
C TYR A 124 -7.04 16.54 23.10
N THR A 125 -5.93 16.08 23.67
CA THR A 125 -4.81 16.93 24.12
C THR A 125 -3.82 17.29 23.01
N GLY A 126 -4.08 16.90 21.76
CA GLY A 126 -3.29 17.28 20.57
C GLY A 126 -1.99 16.50 20.40
N GLN A 127 -1.18 16.83 19.40
CA GLN A 127 0.02 16.06 19.03
C GLN A 127 1.06 15.97 20.18
N ASP A 128 1.17 16.99 21.02
CA ASP A 128 2.23 17.10 22.04
C ASP A 128 2.26 15.93 23.03
N HIS A 129 1.11 15.35 23.39
CA HIS A 129 1.06 14.16 24.27
C HIS A 129 1.36 12.85 23.53
N VAL A 130 1.29 12.83 22.20
CA VAL A 130 1.56 11.66 21.35
C VAL A 130 3.05 11.53 21.06
N VAL A 131 3.76 12.67 20.92
CA VAL A 131 5.21 12.73 20.64
C VAL A 131 6.04 11.81 21.56
N PRO A 132 5.83 11.78 22.89
CA PRO A 132 6.52 10.86 23.80
C PRO A 132 6.45 9.37 23.42
N PHE A 133 5.41 8.95 22.71
CA PHE A 133 5.26 7.58 22.24
C PHE A 133 5.88 7.38 20.85
N LEU A 134 5.85 8.41 20.00
CA LEU A 134 6.40 8.37 18.64
C LEU A 134 7.94 8.42 18.59
N VAL A 135 8.62 8.85 19.65
CA VAL A 135 10.11 8.81 19.72
C VAL A 135 10.67 7.38 19.72
N TYR A 136 9.82 6.36 19.88
CA TYR A 136 10.21 4.95 19.79
C TYR A 136 9.96 4.44 18.35
N PRO A 137 10.99 4.40 17.48
CA PRO A 137 10.82 4.14 16.05
C PRO A 137 10.29 2.74 15.74
N ASP A 138 10.53 1.77 16.64
CA ASP A 138 10.07 0.40 16.49
C ASP A 138 8.64 0.16 17.04
N LYS A 139 8.00 1.19 17.60
CA LYS A 139 6.69 1.10 18.28
C LYS A 139 5.64 1.91 17.55
N ALA A 140 4.37 1.63 17.85
CA ALA A 140 3.25 2.32 17.21
C ALA A 140 2.22 2.86 18.20
N VAL A 141 1.40 3.79 17.72
CA VAL A 141 0.26 4.37 18.43
C VAL A 141 -1.01 4.20 17.60
N PHE A 142 -2.13 4.02 18.27
CA PHE A 142 -3.47 4.06 17.68
C PHE A 142 -4.24 5.23 18.26
N ILE A 143 -4.63 6.18 17.40
CA ILE A 143 -5.35 7.37 17.84
C ILE A 143 -6.85 7.09 17.82
N LEU A 144 -7.52 7.32 18.96
CA LEU A 144 -8.97 7.17 19.07
C LEU A 144 -9.69 8.23 18.24
N CYS A 145 -10.27 7.84 17.10
CA CYS A 145 -10.95 8.78 16.21
C CYS A 145 -12.46 8.80 16.43
N CYS A 146 -13.07 7.62 16.49
CA CYS A 146 -14.52 7.47 16.56
C CYS A 146 -14.88 6.33 17.53
N THR A 147 -16.04 6.44 18.15
CA THR A 147 -16.59 5.52 19.15
C THR A 147 -18.07 5.29 18.91
N SER A 148 -18.52 4.07 19.19
CA SER A 148 -19.88 3.61 18.89
C SER A 148 -20.89 3.90 20.01
N ASN A 149 -20.45 4.40 21.16
CA ASN A 149 -21.33 4.60 22.30
C ASN A 149 -22.26 5.82 22.05
N PRO A 150 -23.58 5.70 22.32
CA PRO A 150 -24.54 6.77 22.04
C PRO A 150 -24.19 8.12 22.69
N GLY A 151 -23.61 8.09 23.89
CA GLY A 151 -23.20 9.30 24.61
C GLY A 151 -22.10 10.12 23.93
N ALA A 152 -21.37 9.54 22.96
CA ALA A 152 -20.34 10.27 22.21
C ALA A 152 -20.92 11.11 21.06
N GLU A 153 -22.18 10.88 20.63
CA GLU A 153 -22.75 11.53 19.45
C GLU A 153 -22.69 13.07 19.53
N ALA A 154 -23.04 13.64 20.68
CA ALA A 154 -23.06 15.09 20.88
C ALA A 154 -21.67 15.74 20.71
N LEU A 155 -20.58 15.02 21.05
CA LEU A 155 -19.22 15.51 20.87
C LEU A 155 -18.69 15.19 19.47
N GLN A 156 -18.92 13.97 18.99
CA GLN A 156 -18.40 13.51 17.71
C GLN A 156 -19.01 14.27 16.53
N GLN A 157 -20.28 14.67 16.63
CA GLN A 157 -21.00 15.41 15.57
C GLN A 157 -20.83 16.94 15.67
N TYR A 158 -20.08 17.44 16.65
CA TYR A 158 -19.82 18.87 16.80
C TYR A 158 -18.76 19.37 15.78
N PRO A 159 -18.87 20.59 15.24
CA PRO A 159 -20.00 21.53 15.37
C PRO A 159 -21.20 21.19 14.48
N THR A 160 -20.99 20.51 13.35
CA THR A 160 -22.06 20.12 12.42
C THR A 160 -21.83 18.72 11.85
N LYS A 161 -22.88 18.11 11.30
CA LYS A 161 -22.82 16.77 10.70
C LYS A 161 -21.94 16.71 9.44
N GLU A 162 -21.76 17.84 8.75
CA GLU A 162 -20.91 17.96 7.56
C GLU A 162 -19.43 18.13 7.93
N SER A 163 -19.13 18.62 9.13
CA SER A 163 -17.76 18.79 9.63
C SER A 163 -17.63 18.29 11.08
N PRO A 164 -17.88 17.00 11.35
CA PRO A 164 -17.88 16.43 12.68
C PRO A 164 -16.46 16.31 13.27
N LEU A 165 -16.36 16.42 14.60
CA LEU A 165 -15.10 16.37 15.34
C LEU A 165 -14.30 15.11 15.07
N TYR A 166 -14.95 13.95 14.92
CA TYR A 166 -14.24 12.70 14.65
C TYR A 166 -13.48 12.74 13.31
N LEU A 167 -14.04 13.39 12.27
CA LEU A 167 -13.33 13.58 10.99
C LEU A 167 -12.21 14.61 11.12
N GLN A 168 -12.39 15.65 11.94
CA GLN A 168 -11.32 16.59 12.22
C GLN A 168 -10.14 15.90 12.90
N ILE A 169 -10.42 15.03 13.89
CA ILE A 169 -9.39 14.20 14.53
C ILE A 169 -8.63 13.38 13.50
N VAL A 170 -9.32 12.72 12.56
CA VAL A 170 -8.65 11.93 11.49
C VAL A 170 -7.78 12.81 10.61
N LYS A 171 -8.28 13.99 10.18
CA LYS A 171 -7.54 14.94 9.33
C LYS A 171 -6.25 15.46 10.00
N GLU A 172 -6.30 15.72 11.30
CA GLU A 172 -5.14 16.16 12.07
C GLU A 172 -4.18 15.00 12.37
N SER A 173 -4.70 13.93 12.97
CA SER A 173 -3.88 12.84 13.51
C SER A 173 -3.17 12.00 12.45
N LYS A 174 -3.69 11.94 11.22
CA LYS A 174 -2.99 11.28 10.11
C LYS A 174 -1.63 11.90 9.78
N ASN A 175 -1.31 13.09 10.28
CA ASN A 175 -0.02 13.74 10.06
C ASN A 175 0.89 13.73 11.30
N TRP A 176 0.44 13.15 12.43
CA TRP A 176 1.21 13.23 13.68
C TRP A 176 2.41 12.28 13.74
N GLY A 177 2.38 11.17 12.99
CA GLY A 177 3.44 10.18 12.89
C GLY A 177 3.51 9.55 11.50
N THR A 178 4.56 8.77 11.22
CA THR A 178 4.71 8.09 9.92
C THR A 178 3.64 7.01 9.73
N PRO A 179 3.37 6.55 8.50
CA PRO A 179 2.50 5.41 8.24
C PRO A 179 2.88 4.15 9.04
N GLU A 180 4.17 4.00 9.35
CA GLU A 180 4.75 2.88 10.11
C GLU A 180 4.78 3.09 11.63
N GLN A 181 4.15 4.16 12.15
CA GLN A 181 4.08 4.41 13.59
C GLN A 181 2.68 4.78 14.08
N LEU A 182 1.75 5.15 13.20
CA LEU A 182 0.43 5.64 13.60
C LEU A 182 -0.69 4.97 12.82
N GLY A 183 -1.56 4.28 13.56
CA GLY A 183 -2.87 3.80 13.13
C GLY A 183 -4.02 4.59 13.77
N LEU A 184 -5.24 4.27 13.35
CA LEU A 184 -6.47 4.90 13.84
C LEU A 184 -7.34 3.85 14.54
N GLU A 185 -7.91 4.18 15.68
CA GLU A 185 -8.89 3.36 16.37
C GLU A 185 -10.29 3.91 16.08
N VAL A 186 -11.15 3.07 15.49
CA VAL A 186 -12.48 3.47 14.99
C VAL A 186 -13.54 2.49 15.49
N GLY A 187 -14.37 2.94 16.42
CA GLY A 187 -15.55 2.21 16.89
C GLY A 187 -16.81 2.67 16.17
N THR A 188 -17.34 1.89 15.24
CA THR A 188 -18.60 2.21 14.53
C THR A 188 -19.24 0.95 13.97
N THR A 189 -20.57 0.93 13.94
CA THR A 189 -21.37 -0.06 13.19
C THR A 189 -21.81 0.47 11.83
N ASN A 190 -21.62 1.78 11.59
CA ASN A 190 -21.98 2.44 10.35
C ASN A 190 -20.80 2.38 9.36
N SER A 191 -21.00 1.68 8.25
CA SER A 191 -20.04 1.53 7.16
C SER A 191 -19.74 2.85 6.45
N GLU A 192 -20.69 3.78 6.34
CA GLU A 192 -20.45 5.10 5.72
C GLU A 192 -19.45 5.93 6.53
N VAL A 193 -19.55 5.87 7.86
CA VAL A 193 -18.59 6.53 8.76
C VAL A 193 -17.20 5.95 8.56
N LEU A 194 -17.09 4.62 8.50
CA LEU A 194 -15.83 3.93 8.27
C LEU A 194 -15.24 4.26 6.88
N ALA A 195 -16.06 4.26 5.83
CA ALA A 195 -15.67 4.62 4.46
C ALA A 195 -15.16 6.07 4.37
N THR A 196 -15.83 7.00 5.07
CA THR A 196 -15.41 8.41 5.13
C THR A 196 -14.04 8.55 5.80
N ILE A 197 -13.82 7.83 6.91
CA ILE A 197 -12.51 7.82 7.60
C ILE A 197 -11.43 7.22 6.69
N ARG A 198 -11.72 6.07 6.04
CA ARG A 198 -10.81 5.42 5.07
C ARG A 198 -10.46 6.36 3.92
N GLY A 199 -11.42 7.14 3.40
CA GLY A 199 -11.17 8.12 2.33
C GLY A 199 -10.25 9.27 2.74
N ILE A 200 -10.27 9.71 4.00
CA ILE A 200 -9.40 10.78 4.50
C ILE A 200 -7.97 10.28 4.79
N ALA A 201 -7.85 9.01 5.21
CA ALA A 201 -6.60 8.38 5.65
C ALA A 201 -6.38 7.01 4.98
N PRO A 202 -6.24 6.97 3.64
CA PRO A 202 -6.19 5.72 2.87
C PRO A 202 -4.99 4.82 3.24
N GLU A 203 -3.86 5.41 3.62
CA GLU A 203 -2.62 4.73 3.96
C GLU A 203 -2.57 4.19 5.40
N ARG A 204 -3.51 4.58 6.26
CA ARG A 204 -3.46 4.27 7.70
C ARG A 204 -4.07 2.90 8.01
N ILE A 205 -3.46 2.15 8.93
CA ILE A 205 -4.16 0.99 9.51
C ILE A 205 -5.29 1.50 10.41
N ILE A 206 -6.49 0.96 10.21
CA ILE A 206 -7.65 1.18 11.06
C ILE A 206 -7.86 -0.05 11.93
N MET A 207 -7.83 0.12 13.24
CA MET A 207 -8.27 -0.89 14.20
C MET A 207 -9.76 -0.65 14.49
N ALA A 208 -10.61 -1.52 13.94
CA ALA A 208 -12.04 -1.45 14.13
C ALA A 208 -12.44 -1.88 15.55
N ARG A 209 -13.51 -1.28 16.07
CA ARG A 209 -14.17 -1.72 17.31
C ARG A 209 -15.67 -1.70 17.16
N SER A 210 -16.34 -2.49 18.00
CA SER A 210 -17.80 -2.48 18.14
C SER A 210 -18.55 -2.73 16.84
N ILE A 211 -18.01 -3.56 15.94
CA ILE A 211 -18.62 -3.83 14.63
C ILE A 211 -19.69 -4.94 14.68
N TRP A 212 -19.81 -5.67 15.78
CA TRP A 212 -20.64 -6.88 15.91
C TRP A 212 -22.06 -6.61 16.46
N ALA A 213 -22.57 -5.40 16.35
CA ALA A 213 -23.92 -5.09 16.81
C ALA A 213 -25.00 -5.67 15.89
N GLU A 214 -26.21 -5.88 16.42
CA GLU A 214 -27.37 -6.29 15.62
C GLU A 214 -27.59 -5.35 14.42
N GLY A 215 -27.65 -5.93 13.21
CA GLY A 215 -27.81 -5.20 11.95
C GLY A 215 -26.51 -4.77 11.27
N ALA A 216 -25.34 -4.99 11.89
CA ALA A 216 -24.07 -4.76 11.22
C ALA A 216 -23.80 -5.82 10.14
N ASN A 217 -23.45 -5.36 8.94
CA ASN A 217 -23.12 -6.21 7.81
C ASN A 217 -21.60 -6.30 7.68
N LEU A 218 -21.02 -7.46 8.01
CA LEU A 218 -19.57 -7.70 7.94
C LEU A 218 -18.99 -7.36 6.57
N ARG A 219 -19.70 -7.68 5.47
CA ARG A 219 -19.28 -7.33 4.11
C ARG A 219 -19.18 -5.84 3.89
N GLN A 220 -20.18 -5.07 4.33
CA GLN A 220 -20.15 -3.61 4.22
C GLN A 220 -19.03 -2.97 5.07
N ILE A 221 -18.75 -3.52 6.26
CA ILE A 221 -17.65 -3.07 7.11
C ILE A 221 -16.30 -3.36 6.43
N LEU A 222 -16.14 -4.55 5.84
CA LEU A 222 -14.94 -4.90 5.07
C LEU A 222 -14.77 -4.00 3.85
N GLU A 223 -15.82 -3.79 3.05
CA GLU A 223 -15.81 -2.91 1.88
C GLU A 223 -15.43 -1.47 2.25
N ALA A 224 -16.00 -0.95 3.34
CA ALA A 224 -15.73 0.42 3.79
C ALA A 224 -14.37 0.59 4.47
N GLY A 225 -13.89 -0.45 5.16
CA GLY A 225 -12.72 -0.40 6.02
C GLY A 225 -11.42 -0.82 5.37
N LEU A 226 -11.46 -1.71 4.37
CA LEU A 226 -10.25 -2.15 3.66
C LEU A 226 -9.71 -1.04 2.75
N ASN A 227 -8.39 -1.02 2.56
CA ASN A 227 -7.76 -0.18 1.54
C ASN A 227 -7.87 -0.84 0.16
N THR A 228 -7.37 -0.16 -0.88
CA THR A 228 -7.42 -0.64 -2.27
C THR A 228 -6.68 -1.96 -2.51
N ASN A 229 -5.76 -2.34 -1.61
CA ASN A 229 -5.04 -3.60 -1.68
C ASN A 229 -5.74 -4.73 -0.90
N GLY A 230 -6.90 -4.44 -0.29
CA GLY A 230 -7.62 -5.39 0.56
C GLY A 230 -6.99 -5.56 1.95
N ASP A 231 -6.16 -4.62 2.40
CA ASP A 231 -5.48 -4.63 3.69
C ASP A 231 -5.85 -3.40 4.55
N GLY A 232 -5.10 -3.16 5.63
CA GLY A 232 -5.20 -1.92 6.40
C GLY A 232 -6.35 -1.85 7.41
N LEU A 233 -7.06 -2.95 7.65
CA LEU A 233 -8.12 -3.05 8.65
C LEU A 233 -7.80 -4.18 9.64
N LEU A 234 -7.88 -3.90 10.94
CA LEU A 234 -7.85 -4.90 12.00
C LEU A 234 -9.25 -5.09 12.56
N ILE A 235 -9.67 -6.35 12.72
CA ILE A 235 -11.04 -6.73 13.07
C ILE A 235 -11.03 -7.44 14.42
N PRO A 236 -11.84 -6.99 15.40
CA PRO A 236 -11.89 -7.65 16.69
C PRO A 236 -12.59 -8.99 16.55
N VAL A 237 -12.11 -10.03 17.22
CA VAL A 237 -12.92 -11.24 17.46
C VAL A 237 -14.11 -10.86 18.36
N PRO A 238 -15.34 -11.34 18.06
CA PRO A 238 -16.51 -11.16 18.92
C PRO A 238 -16.25 -11.63 20.35
N GLN A 239 -16.63 -10.80 21.32
CA GLN A 239 -16.35 -11.06 22.73
C GLN A 239 -17.14 -12.24 23.31
N ASP A 240 -18.34 -12.49 22.78
CA ASP A 240 -19.21 -13.62 23.11
C ASP A 240 -18.62 -14.97 22.70
N MET A 241 -17.83 -15.02 21.61
CA MET A 241 -17.13 -16.24 21.20
C MET A 241 -16.06 -16.68 22.21
N LEU A 242 -15.40 -15.73 22.89
CA LEU A 242 -14.25 -16.02 23.78
C LEU A 242 -14.60 -16.93 24.96
N GLY A 243 -15.88 -17.04 25.31
CA GLY A 243 -16.37 -17.96 26.33
C GLY A 243 -16.57 -19.40 25.85
N SER A 244 -16.59 -19.66 24.54
CA SER A 244 -16.92 -20.97 23.97
C SER A 244 -15.84 -22.02 24.27
N PRO A 245 -16.22 -23.30 24.53
CA PRO A 245 -15.26 -24.40 24.58
C PRO A 245 -14.73 -24.78 23.19
N GLN A 246 -15.41 -24.38 22.11
CA GLN A 246 -15.02 -24.65 20.72
C GLN A 246 -14.41 -23.42 20.04
N LEU A 247 -13.82 -22.51 20.82
CA LEU A 247 -13.28 -21.21 20.38
C LEU A 247 -12.44 -21.30 19.10
N SER A 248 -11.54 -22.29 18.99
CA SER A 248 -10.71 -22.48 17.80
C SER A 248 -11.52 -22.73 16.53
N GLN A 249 -12.60 -23.52 16.60
CA GLN A 249 -13.46 -23.81 15.44
C GLN A 249 -14.29 -22.59 15.03
N GLU A 250 -14.82 -21.86 16.01
CA GLU A 250 -15.60 -20.65 15.75
C GLU A 250 -14.74 -19.56 15.10
N ILE A 251 -13.51 -19.36 15.60
CA ILE A 251 -12.58 -18.40 15.00
C ILE A 251 -12.10 -18.84 13.63
N GLN A 252 -11.88 -20.14 13.41
CA GLN A 252 -11.56 -20.65 12.08
C GLN A 252 -12.70 -20.39 11.08
N SER A 253 -13.95 -20.55 11.51
CA SER A 253 -15.12 -20.22 10.68
C SER A 253 -15.17 -18.73 10.33
N LEU A 254 -15.00 -17.86 11.33
CA LEU A 254 -14.97 -16.41 11.15
C LEU A 254 -13.81 -15.96 10.24
N HIS A 255 -12.63 -16.54 10.44
CA HIS A 255 -11.45 -16.32 9.61
C HIS A 255 -11.71 -16.70 8.15
N THR A 256 -12.34 -17.85 7.92
CA THR A 256 -12.71 -18.32 6.57
C THR A 256 -13.71 -17.37 5.91
N GLU A 257 -14.74 -16.95 6.65
CA GLU A 257 -15.76 -16.01 6.17
C GLU A 257 -15.14 -14.65 5.79
N ILE A 258 -14.29 -14.07 6.64
CA ILE A 258 -13.61 -12.80 6.36
C ILE A 258 -12.74 -12.91 5.11
N ASN A 259 -11.98 -14.00 4.96
CA ASN A 259 -11.10 -14.20 3.81
C ASN A 259 -11.88 -14.44 2.52
N GLN A 260 -13.02 -15.15 2.58
CA GLN A 260 -13.91 -15.29 1.44
C GLN A 260 -14.43 -13.92 1.00
N ILE A 261 -15.00 -13.15 1.92
CA ILE A 261 -15.52 -11.81 1.63
C ILE A 261 -14.41 -10.88 1.10
N LYS A 262 -13.22 -10.90 1.72
CA LYS A 262 -12.06 -10.12 1.23
C LYS A 262 -11.70 -10.50 -0.20
N THR A 263 -11.70 -11.78 -0.54
CA THR A 263 -11.41 -12.26 -1.88
C THR A 263 -12.48 -11.83 -2.88
N GLU A 264 -13.76 -11.91 -2.50
CA GLU A 264 -14.89 -11.42 -3.30
C GLU A 264 -14.79 -9.91 -3.53
N ILE A 265 -14.51 -9.11 -2.50
CA ILE A 265 -14.31 -7.66 -2.61
C ILE A 265 -13.13 -7.34 -3.53
N ILE A 266 -11.98 -8.01 -3.35
CA ILE A 266 -10.82 -7.80 -4.22
C ILE A 266 -11.16 -8.20 -5.66
N HIS A 267 -11.90 -9.29 -5.88
CA HIS A 267 -12.30 -9.72 -7.22
C HIS A 267 -13.33 -8.78 -7.85
N GLU A 268 -14.30 -8.27 -7.09
CA GLU A 268 -15.29 -7.28 -7.52
C GLU A 268 -14.63 -5.92 -7.82
N ASN A 269 -13.65 -5.52 -7.02
CA ASN A 269 -12.82 -4.35 -7.30
C ASN A 269 -11.81 -4.60 -8.45
N SER A 270 -11.44 -5.86 -8.70
CA SER A 270 -10.65 -6.29 -9.87
C SER A 270 -11.48 -6.29 -11.14
N THR A 271 -12.81 -6.42 -11.03
CA THR A 271 -13.77 -6.01 -12.08
C THR A 271 -14.02 -4.49 -12.02
N CYS A 272 -12.94 -3.73 -12.19
CA CYS A 272 -12.92 -2.33 -12.61
C CYS A 272 -13.99 -1.40 -12.01
N SER A 273 -13.70 -0.87 -10.83
CA SER A 273 -14.13 0.47 -10.42
C SER A 273 -12.91 1.25 -9.95
N VAL A 274 -12.19 1.77 -10.95
CA VAL A 274 -11.00 2.60 -10.78
C VAL A 274 -11.35 3.81 -9.89
N TRP A 275 -10.53 4.04 -8.87
CA TRP A 275 -10.62 5.17 -7.95
C TRP A 275 -10.66 6.50 -8.72
N PHE A 276 -11.78 7.20 -8.63
CA PHE A 276 -11.98 8.55 -9.14
C PHE A 276 -11.35 9.56 -8.15
N SER A 277 -10.53 10.46 -8.65
CA SER A 277 -10.58 11.84 -8.14
C SER A 277 -11.80 12.49 -8.79
N ASP A 278 -12.64 13.16 -8.01
CA ASP A 278 -13.83 13.88 -8.51
C ASP A 278 -13.43 15.01 -9.48
N VAL A 279 -13.13 14.64 -10.72
CA VAL A 279 -13.13 15.50 -11.90
C VAL A 279 -13.76 14.68 -13.02
N CYS A 280 -15.03 14.94 -13.27
CA CYS A 280 -15.80 14.28 -14.32
C CYS A 280 -15.30 14.75 -15.69
N LEU A 281 -14.60 13.87 -16.42
CA LEU A 281 -14.11 14.14 -17.78
C LEU A 281 -14.71 13.11 -18.73
N LEU A 282 -15.35 13.62 -19.78
CA LEU A 282 -16.25 12.87 -20.65
C LEU A 282 -15.58 11.84 -21.57
N ASN A 283 -14.25 11.70 -21.56
CA ASN A 283 -13.49 10.70 -22.34
C ASN A 283 -12.18 10.35 -21.62
N GLN A 284 -12.10 9.20 -20.93
CA GLN A 284 -10.89 8.76 -20.22
C GLN A 284 -9.93 8.02 -21.15
N HIS A 285 -8.64 8.37 -21.14
CA HIS A 285 -7.59 7.60 -21.79
C HIS A 285 -7.31 6.31 -20.98
N PRO A 286 -7.12 5.13 -21.60
CA PRO A 286 -6.94 3.86 -20.87
C PRO A 286 -5.80 3.87 -19.85
N GLN A 287 -4.75 4.65 -20.12
CA GLN A 287 -3.56 4.81 -19.29
C GLN A 287 -3.54 6.13 -18.49
N GLN A 288 -4.70 6.78 -18.31
CA GLN A 288 -4.79 8.10 -17.66
C GLN A 288 -4.10 8.14 -16.29
N ASN A 289 -4.35 7.15 -15.44
CA ASN A 289 -3.74 7.10 -14.11
C ASN A 289 -2.23 6.99 -14.14
N LEU A 290 -1.70 6.19 -15.07
CA LEU A 290 -0.25 6.04 -15.25
C LEU A 290 0.37 7.37 -15.67
N ILE A 291 -0.27 8.10 -16.59
CA ILE A 291 0.17 9.45 -17.01
C ILE A 291 0.22 10.41 -15.81
N LEU A 292 -0.83 10.43 -14.99
CA LEU A 292 -0.89 11.30 -13.81
C LEU A 292 0.19 10.96 -12.78
N GLN A 293 0.38 9.66 -12.49
CA GLN A 293 1.41 9.22 -11.56
C GLN A 293 2.82 9.58 -12.04
N LEU A 294 3.11 9.42 -13.33
CA LEU A 294 4.40 9.79 -13.93
C LEU A 294 4.67 11.29 -13.83
N TYR A 295 3.64 12.12 -13.95
CA TYR A 295 3.75 13.55 -13.72
C TYR A 295 4.02 13.86 -12.23
N ASP A 296 3.23 13.28 -11.33
CA ASP A 296 3.31 13.54 -9.89
C ASP A 296 4.67 13.12 -9.29
N ILE A 297 5.32 12.07 -9.81
CA ILE A 297 6.67 11.66 -9.41
C ILE A 297 7.80 12.40 -10.15
N GLY A 298 7.46 13.38 -11.01
CA GLY A 298 8.42 14.20 -11.73
C GLY A 298 9.22 13.47 -12.82
N CYS A 299 8.62 12.42 -13.40
CA CYS A 299 9.14 11.77 -14.62
C CYS A 299 8.74 12.54 -15.87
N ILE A 300 7.61 13.24 -15.85
CA ILE A 300 7.14 14.13 -16.91
C ILE A 300 6.99 15.53 -16.29
N MET A 301 7.64 16.53 -16.87
CA MET A 301 7.61 17.92 -16.39
C MET A 301 7.30 18.87 -17.54
N PHE A 302 6.50 19.90 -17.29
CA PHE A 302 6.18 20.95 -18.28
C PHE A 302 6.84 22.28 -17.90
N GLY A 303 7.35 23.00 -18.90
CA GLY A 303 8.15 24.20 -18.74
C GLY A 303 9.18 24.38 -19.88
N ASN A 304 9.99 25.43 -19.84
CA ASN A 304 10.98 25.69 -20.89
C ASN A 304 12.28 24.93 -20.63
N PHE A 305 12.50 23.81 -21.35
CA PHE A 305 13.67 22.96 -21.19
C PHE A 305 14.57 22.99 -22.43
N VAL A 306 15.85 23.32 -22.24
CA VAL A 306 16.86 23.27 -23.30
C VAL A 306 17.40 21.84 -23.43
N GLN A 307 17.21 21.24 -24.60
CA GLN A 307 17.72 19.92 -24.95
C GLN A 307 19.22 19.94 -25.25
N ALA A 308 19.85 18.76 -25.21
CA ALA A 308 21.26 18.61 -25.60
C ALA A 308 21.56 19.04 -27.05
N SER A 309 20.54 19.09 -27.91
CA SER A 309 20.62 19.60 -29.28
C SER A 309 20.56 21.14 -29.38
N GLY A 310 20.30 21.84 -28.28
CA GLY A 310 20.04 23.28 -28.24
C GLY A 310 18.60 23.68 -28.53
N ALA A 311 17.72 22.73 -28.91
CA ALA A 311 16.29 22.98 -29.07
C ALA A 311 15.62 23.22 -27.70
N VAL A 312 14.60 24.07 -27.65
CA VAL A 312 13.79 24.29 -26.45
C VAL A 312 12.49 23.51 -26.61
N PHE A 313 12.20 22.61 -25.68
CA PHE A 313 10.92 21.91 -25.62
C PHE A 313 10.09 22.42 -24.42
N PRO A 314 8.76 22.48 -24.56
CA PRO A 314 7.86 22.88 -23.48
C PRO A 314 7.68 21.79 -22.41
N TYR A 315 8.45 20.71 -22.48
CA TYR A 315 8.44 19.61 -21.51
C TYR A 315 9.79 18.88 -21.46
N TYR A 316 9.95 18.10 -20.39
CA TYR A 316 11.08 17.23 -20.13
C TYR A 316 10.60 15.88 -19.59
N ILE A 317 11.18 14.80 -20.12
CA ILE A 317 10.84 13.43 -19.75
C ILE A 317 12.11 12.71 -19.28
N ASP A 318 12.09 12.20 -18.06
CA ASP A 318 13.17 11.39 -17.47
C ASP A 318 12.61 10.15 -16.79
N LEU A 319 12.40 9.10 -17.59
CA LEU A 319 11.85 7.82 -17.14
C LEU A 319 12.85 7.01 -16.29
N ARG A 320 14.10 7.47 -16.13
CA ARG A 320 15.10 6.81 -15.27
C ARG A 320 14.72 6.86 -13.79
N LYS A 321 13.94 7.86 -13.38
CA LYS A 321 13.45 8.01 -12.00
C LYS A 321 12.42 6.95 -11.61
N ILE A 322 11.79 6.28 -12.58
CA ILE A 322 10.71 5.32 -12.33
C ILE A 322 11.20 4.13 -11.51
N ILE A 323 12.48 3.76 -11.62
CA ILE A 323 13.06 2.63 -10.87
C ILE A 323 12.99 2.82 -9.35
N SER A 324 12.88 4.06 -8.87
CA SER A 324 12.71 4.38 -7.45
C SER A 324 11.27 4.20 -6.95
N ASN A 325 10.32 3.90 -7.85
CA ASN A 325 8.90 3.74 -7.55
C ASN A 325 8.38 2.38 -8.11
N PRO A 326 8.62 1.26 -7.40
CA PRO A 326 8.33 -0.09 -7.93
C PRO A 326 6.88 -0.32 -8.38
N GLN A 327 5.90 0.31 -7.72
CA GLN A 327 4.49 0.20 -8.09
C GLN A 327 4.20 0.82 -9.46
N VAL A 328 4.63 2.08 -9.68
CA VAL A 328 4.49 2.77 -10.97
C VAL A 328 5.30 2.05 -12.04
N PHE A 329 6.50 1.58 -11.68
CA PHE A 329 7.32 0.80 -12.59
C PHE A 329 6.62 -0.49 -13.04
N ASN A 330 5.92 -1.19 -12.14
CA ASN A 330 5.18 -2.39 -12.49
C ASN A 330 4.02 -2.11 -13.46
N GLN A 331 3.37 -0.95 -13.37
CA GLN A 331 2.35 -0.52 -14.32
C GLN A 331 2.94 -0.21 -15.69
N VAL A 332 4.07 0.48 -15.74
CA VAL A 332 4.84 0.69 -16.99
C VAL A 332 5.14 -0.65 -17.65
N LEU A 333 5.67 -1.62 -16.89
CA LEU A 333 5.96 -2.96 -17.41
C LEU A 333 4.71 -3.66 -17.95
N THR A 334 3.57 -3.58 -17.26
CA THR A 334 2.30 -4.14 -17.75
C THR A 334 1.89 -3.51 -19.09
N ALA A 335 2.04 -2.20 -19.24
CA ALA A 335 1.65 -1.51 -20.47
C ALA A 335 2.55 -1.88 -21.67
N TYR A 336 3.85 -2.08 -21.45
CA TYR A 336 4.73 -2.68 -22.46
C TYR A 336 4.33 -4.14 -22.78
N GLU A 337 3.96 -4.92 -21.77
CA GLU A 337 3.58 -6.33 -21.90
C GLU A 337 2.38 -6.51 -22.82
N GLU A 338 1.39 -5.60 -22.77
CA GLU A 338 0.20 -5.61 -23.65
C GLU A 338 0.57 -5.52 -25.13
N ILE A 339 1.58 -4.72 -25.48
CA ILE A 339 2.10 -4.64 -26.85
C ILE A 339 2.88 -5.91 -27.18
N LEU A 340 3.82 -6.29 -26.30
CA LEU A 340 4.75 -7.40 -26.54
C LEU A 340 4.05 -8.75 -26.68
N LYS A 341 2.94 -8.99 -25.98
CA LYS A 341 2.12 -10.21 -26.11
C LYS A 341 1.60 -10.46 -27.52
N ASN A 342 1.45 -9.42 -28.31
CA ASN A 342 0.93 -9.49 -29.68
C ASN A 342 2.05 -9.61 -30.73
N LEU A 343 3.32 -9.64 -30.31
CA LEU A 343 4.49 -9.74 -31.18
C LEU A 343 5.12 -11.13 -31.07
N ASN A 344 5.77 -11.58 -32.14
CA ASN A 344 6.49 -12.85 -32.18
C ASN A 344 8.00 -12.58 -32.25
N PHE A 345 8.72 -12.96 -31.20
CA PHE A 345 10.17 -12.75 -31.08
C PHE A 345 10.80 -13.81 -30.17
N ASP A 346 12.08 -14.09 -30.37
CA ASP A 346 12.86 -15.05 -29.60
C ASP A 346 13.54 -14.39 -28.39
N ARG A 347 13.92 -13.11 -28.50
CA ARG A 347 14.62 -12.36 -27.45
C ARG A 347 14.22 -10.90 -27.36
N LEU A 348 14.42 -10.33 -26.18
CA LEU A 348 14.24 -8.91 -25.89
C LEU A 348 15.59 -8.20 -25.86
N ALA A 349 15.72 -7.05 -26.52
CA ALA A 349 16.91 -6.22 -26.46
C ALA A 349 16.63 -4.85 -25.84
N GLY A 350 17.22 -4.54 -24.68
CA GLY A 350 17.12 -3.22 -24.05
C GLY A 350 18.23 -2.27 -24.49
N ILE A 351 17.92 -1.01 -24.78
CA ILE A 351 18.93 0.00 -25.18
C ILE A 351 19.54 0.71 -23.95
N PRO A 352 20.86 0.63 -23.70
CA PRO A 352 21.44 1.24 -22.50
C PRO A 352 21.44 2.78 -22.52
N TYR A 353 21.23 3.47 -21.39
CA TYR A 353 20.98 2.95 -20.03
C TYR A 353 19.52 3.07 -19.57
N GLY A 354 18.71 3.87 -20.27
CA GLY A 354 17.36 4.24 -19.83
C GLY A 354 16.40 3.06 -19.78
N SER A 355 16.42 2.21 -20.81
CA SER A 355 15.48 1.10 -20.94
C SER A 355 16.01 -0.24 -20.41
N LEU A 356 17.25 -0.32 -19.92
CA LEU A 356 17.80 -1.57 -19.35
C LEU A 356 16.99 -2.09 -18.15
N PRO A 357 16.61 -1.27 -17.16
CA PRO A 357 15.75 -1.74 -16.07
C PRO A 357 14.41 -2.26 -16.59
N THR A 358 13.79 -1.51 -17.51
CA THR A 358 12.49 -1.87 -18.12
C THR A 358 12.58 -3.21 -18.86
N ALA A 359 13.58 -3.35 -19.72
CA ALA A 359 13.85 -4.58 -20.46
C ALA A 359 14.14 -5.76 -19.53
N THR A 360 14.85 -5.55 -18.42
CA THR A 360 15.09 -6.58 -17.40
C THR A 360 13.78 -7.01 -16.72
N GLY A 361 12.93 -6.05 -16.34
CA GLY A 361 11.62 -6.34 -15.76
C GLY A 361 10.71 -7.10 -16.72
N LEU A 362 10.70 -6.73 -18.00
CA LEU A 362 9.94 -7.41 -19.05
C LEU A 362 10.44 -8.83 -19.30
N ALA A 363 11.77 -9.03 -19.34
CA ALA A 363 12.37 -10.34 -19.51
C ALA A 363 11.95 -11.32 -18.41
N LEU A 364 11.92 -10.85 -17.16
CA LEU A 364 11.45 -11.64 -16.02
C LEU A 364 9.95 -11.97 -16.09
N ARG A 365 9.11 -10.99 -16.48
CA ARG A 365 7.65 -11.17 -16.56
C ARG A 365 7.22 -12.07 -17.71
N LEU A 366 7.81 -11.88 -18.88
CA LEU A 366 7.52 -12.65 -20.09
C LEU A 366 8.26 -13.99 -20.13
N ASN A 367 9.15 -14.25 -19.15
CA ASN A 367 10.06 -15.39 -19.14
C ASN A 367 10.84 -15.50 -20.48
N CYS A 368 11.31 -14.36 -20.98
CA CYS A 368 11.96 -14.23 -22.28
C CYS A 368 13.44 -13.84 -22.11
N PRO A 369 14.40 -14.52 -22.78
CA PRO A 369 15.80 -14.17 -22.69
C PRO A 369 16.10 -12.75 -23.19
N MET A 370 16.92 -12.02 -22.43
CA MET A 370 17.32 -10.65 -22.74
C MET A 370 18.77 -10.57 -23.25
N ILE A 371 19.00 -9.65 -24.18
CA ILE A 371 20.31 -9.18 -24.64
C ILE A 371 20.36 -7.65 -24.59
N PHE A 372 21.54 -7.05 -24.76
CA PHE A 372 21.62 -5.60 -25.01
C PHE A 372 22.91 -5.20 -25.75
N PRO A 373 22.85 -4.25 -26.68
CA PRO A 373 24.04 -3.71 -27.34
C PRO A 373 24.81 -2.82 -26.37
N ARG A 374 26.14 -2.99 -26.28
CA ARG A 374 27.00 -2.14 -25.46
C ARG A 374 27.08 -0.73 -26.05
N LYS A 375 27.09 0.27 -25.17
CA LYS A 375 27.32 1.67 -25.55
C LYS A 375 28.77 1.93 -25.97
N GLU A 376 29.73 1.30 -25.29
CA GLU A 376 31.18 1.45 -25.52
C GLU A 376 31.84 0.10 -25.86
N VAL A 377 32.76 0.10 -26.83
CA VAL A 377 33.57 -1.08 -27.18
C VAL A 377 34.83 -1.10 -26.33
N LYS A 378 35.03 -2.14 -25.52
CA LYS A 378 36.27 -2.29 -24.72
C LYS A 378 37.47 -2.50 -25.66
N ALA A 379 38.56 -1.76 -25.42
CA ALA A 379 39.82 -1.90 -26.16
C ALA A 379 40.53 -3.26 -25.95
N HIS A 380 40.20 -3.97 -24.86
CA HIS A 380 40.84 -5.23 -24.46
C HIS A 380 39.79 -6.28 -24.05
N GLY A 381 39.95 -7.52 -24.56
CA GLY A 381 39.01 -8.65 -24.37
C GLY A 381 38.35 -9.11 -25.67
N THR A 382 37.50 -10.14 -25.61
CA THR A 382 36.63 -10.51 -26.74
C THR A 382 35.79 -9.29 -27.11
N ARG A 383 35.95 -8.76 -28.33
CA ARG A 383 35.29 -7.54 -28.87
C ARG A 383 33.78 -7.70 -29.05
N ARG A 384 33.08 -8.25 -28.06
CA ARG A 384 31.64 -8.47 -28.07
C ARG A 384 30.93 -7.13 -28.00
N VAL A 385 30.12 -6.86 -29.00
CA VAL A 385 29.32 -5.64 -29.15
C VAL A 385 27.98 -5.77 -28.41
N ILE A 386 27.57 -7.00 -28.07
CA ILE A 386 26.28 -7.33 -27.44
C ILE A 386 26.55 -8.20 -26.21
N GLU A 387 25.85 -7.91 -25.12
CA GLU A 387 25.79 -8.74 -23.92
C GLU A 387 24.61 -9.71 -23.98
N GLY A 388 24.82 -10.91 -23.40
CA GLY A 388 23.88 -12.02 -23.42
C GLY A 388 24.25 -13.09 -24.46
N ASN A 389 23.57 -14.23 -24.39
CA ASN A 389 23.77 -15.34 -25.31
C ASN A 389 22.66 -15.33 -26.37
N PHE A 390 23.04 -15.53 -27.63
CA PHE A 390 22.12 -15.55 -28.77
C PHE A 390 22.69 -16.40 -29.91
N HIS A 391 21.82 -16.76 -30.85
CA HIS A 391 22.20 -17.41 -32.09
C HIS A 391 21.84 -16.52 -33.29
N PRO A 392 22.68 -16.48 -34.34
CA PRO A 392 22.32 -15.79 -35.57
C PRO A 392 21.00 -16.30 -36.16
N GLY A 393 20.17 -15.40 -36.66
CA GLY A 393 18.85 -15.65 -37.25
C GLY A 393 17.68 -15.49 -36.29
N GLU A 394 17.92 -15.39 -34.98
CA GLU A 394 16.87 -15.16 -33.98
C GLU A 394 16.21 -13.78 -34.16
N ILE A 395 14.90 -13.73 -33.92
CA ILE A 395 14.08 -12.53 -34.01
C ILE A 395 14.15 -11.78 -32.67
N VAL A 396 14.46 -10.49 -32.74
CA VAL A 396 14.65 -9.64 -31.57
C VAL A 396 13.67 -8.48 -31.60
N VAL A 397 13.00 -8.26 -30.48
CA VAL A 397 12.26 -7.02 -30.23
C VAL A 397 13.13 -6.06 -29.43
N VAL A 398 13.24 -4.82 -29.89
CA VAL A 398 14.02 -3.79 -29.19
C VAL A 398 13.08 -2.99 -28.28
N VAL A 399 13.48 -2.79 -27.04
CA VAL A 399 12.77 -1.99 -26.05
C VAL A 399 13.57 -0.75 -25.75
N ASP A 400 12.94 0.43 -25.88
CA ASP A 400 13.52 1.70 -25.47
C ASP A 400 12.56 2.58 -24.66
N ASP A 401 13.05 3.65 -24.03
CA ASP A 401 12.26 4.50 -23.14
C ASP A 401 11.39 5.51 -23.90
N ILE A 402 11.99 6.37 -24.73
CA ILE A 402 11.30 7.41 -25.49
C ILE A 402 11.82 7.53 -26.93
N LEU A 403 10.90 7.61 -27.90
CA LEU A 403 11.22 7.93 -29.29
C LEU A 403 11.16 9.43 -29.52
N ILE A 404 12.32 10.11 -29.55
CA ILE A 404 12.42 11.53 -29.95
C ILE A 404 12.82 11.67 -31.43
N SER A 405 14.02 11.20 -31.80
CA SER A 405 14.50 11.25 -33.18
C SER A 405 14.56 9.88 -33.85
N GLY A 406 14.44 8.81 -33.06
CA GLY A 406 14.66 7.42 -33.46
C GLY A 406 16.13 7.04 -33.63
N LYS A 407 17.08 7.98 -33.61
CA LYS A 407 18.48 7.71 -33.92
C LYS A 407 19.14 6.71 -32.96
N SER A 408 18.94 6.89 -31.65
CA SER A 408 19.52 6.02 -30.61
C SER A 408 19.08 4.57 -30.76
N VAL A 409 17.78 4.36 -30.99
CA VAL A 409 17.22 3.01 -31.11
C VAL A 409 17.62 2.35 -32.43
N MET A 410 17.71 3.11 -33.53
CA MET A 410 18.19 2.60 -34.82
C MET A 410 19.68 2.22 -34.76
N GLU A 411 20.54 3.04 -34.16
CA GLU A 411 21.95 2.67 -33.94
C GLU A 411 22.09 1.42 -33.05
N GLY A 412 21.17 1.24 -32.09
CA GLY A 412 21.06 0.02 -31.28
C GLY A 412 20.65 -1.19 -32.10
N ALA A 413 19.62 -1.05 -32.95
CA ALA A 413 19.12 -2.09 -33.84
C ALA A 413 20.18 -2.53 -34.87
N GLU A 414 20.85 -1.59 -35.54
CA GLU A 414 21.92 -1.88 -36.50
C GLU A 414 23.07 -2.68 -35.87
N LYS A 415 23.40 -2.42 -34.59
CA LYS A 415 24.40 -3.22 -33.86
C LYS A 415 23.94 -4.66 -33.65
N LEU A 416 22.67 -4.88 -33.35
CA LEU A 416 22.08 -6.22 -33.20
C LEU A 416 22.09 -6.95 -34.55
N GLU A 417 21.68 -6.28 -35.62
CA GLU A 417 21.69 -6.80 -36.99
C GLU A 417 23.11 -7.15 -37.47
N SER A 418 24.11 -6.34 -37.13
CA SER A 418 25.52 -6.62 -37.46
C SER A 418 26.06 -7.92 -36.83
N ALA A 419 25.40 -8.40 -35.78
CA ALA A 419 25.70 -9.68 -35.13
C ALA A 419 24.87 -10.86 -35.68
N GLY A 420 24.06 -10.62 -36.73
CA GLY A 420 23.24 -11.61 -37.41
C GLY A 420 21.87 -11.83 -36.78
N LEU A 421 21.37 -10.91 -35.96
CA LEU A 421 20.01 -10.95 -35.39
C LEU A 421 19.01 -10.23 -36.31
N ASN A 422 17.75 -10.65 -36.29
CA ASN A 422 16.69 -10.03 -37.09
C ASN A 422 15.86 -9.10 -36.21
N VAL A 423 15.93 -7.77 -36.43
CA VAL A 423 15.16 -6.79 -35.66
C VAL A 423 13.95 -6.32 -36.46
N ASN A 424 12.75 -6.70 -36.03
CA ASN A 424 11.51 -6.34 -36.74
C ASN A 424 10.74 -5.22 -36.05
N ASP A 425 10.68 -5.27 -34.72
CA ASP A 425 9.79 -4.46 -33.91
C ASP A 425 10.59 -3.67 -32.87
N ILE A 426 10.25 -2.40 -32.73
CA ILE A 426 10.78 -1.48 -31.72
C ILE A 426 9.61 -1.04 -30.87
N VAL A 427 9.65 -1.32 -29.57
CA VAL A 427 8.61 -0.94 -28.62
C VAL A 427 9.15 0.10 -27.65
N VAL A 428 8.49 1.24 -27.55
CA VAL A 428 8.84 2.31 -26.60
C VAL A 428 7.71 2.68 -25.67
N PHE A 429 8.03 3.34 -24.56
CA PHE A 429 7.01 3.82 -23.67
C PHE A 429 6.31 5.04 -24.23
N ILE A 430 7.09 6.03 -24.68
CA ILE A 430 6.56 7.32 -25.16
C ILE A 430 7.02 7.60 -26.59
N ASP A 431 6.07 7.92 -27.46
CA ASP A 431 6.31 8.49 -28.78
C ASP A 431 6.22 10.02 -28.70
N HIS A 432 7.31 10.71 -29.04
CA HIS A 432 7.35 12.16 -29.18
C HIS A 432 6.52 12.66 -30.37
N GLU A 433 6.05 11.74 -31.21
CA GLU A 433 5.37 12.04 -32.47
C GLU A 433 6.34 12.81 -33.40
N GLN A 434 5.88 13.66 -34.32
CA GLN A 434 6.75 14.29 -35.34
C GLN A 434 7.35 13.32 -36.38
N GLY A 435 6.57 12.32 -36.81
CA GLY A 435 6.92 11.42 -37.93
C GLY A 435 8.09 10.47 -37.63
N VAL A 436 8.37 10.19 -36.35
CA VAL A 436 9.45 9.26 -35.95
C VAL A 436 9.13 7.82 -36.35
N LYS A 437 7.87 7.38 -36.17
CA LYS A 437 7.42 6.06 -36.62
C LYS A 437 7.56 5.86 -38.13
N ASP A 438 7.26 6.90 -38.93
CA ASP A 438 7.45 6.84 -40.39
C ASP A 438 8.94 6.67 -40.75
N ARG A 439 9.83 7.37 -40.04
CA ARG A 439 11.29 7.21 -40.19
C ARG A 439 11.75 5.81 -39.81
N LEU A 440 11.23 5.22 -38.74
CA LEU A 440 11.51 3.82 -38.40
C LEU A 440 11.05 2.88 -39.51
N GLN A 441 9.85 3.08 -40.04
CA GLN A 441 9.29 2.25 -41.11
C GLN A 441 10.11 2.35 -42.41
N GLN A 442 10.59 3.54 -42.77
CA GLN A 442 11.49 3.75 -43.92
C GLN A 442 12.82 3.00 -43.77
N ASN A 443 13.27 2.77 -42.53
CA ASN A 443 14.47 1.99 -42.22
C ASN A 443 14.17 0.51 -41.92
N GLY A 444 12.95 0.04 -42.19
CA GLY A 444 12.57 -1.36 -42.09
C GLY A 444 12.02 -1.80 -40.73
N TYR A 445 11.87 -0.89 -39.76
CA TYR A 445 11.41 -1.23 -38.41
C TYR A 445 9.95 -0.85 -38.18
N ARG A 446 9.23 -1.69 -37.42
CA ARG A 446 7.87 -1.39 -36.95
C ARG A 446 7.93 -0.75 -35.57
N GLY A 447 7.56 0.53 -35.47
CA GLY A 447 7.54 1.27 -34.21
C GLY A 447 6.21 1.14 -33.49
N HIS A 448 6.24 0.67 -32.25
CA HIS A 448 5.09 0.59 -31.34
C HIS A 448 5.36 1.50 -30.13
N ALA A 449 4.32 2.17 -29.64
CA ALA A 449 4.42 3.01 -28.46
C ALA A 449 3.23 2.79 -27.53
N VAL A 450 3.49 2.81 -26.22
CA VAL A 450 2.43 2.70 -25.21
C VAL A 450 1.62 3.99 -25.12
N LEU A 451 2.30 5.14 -25.17
CA LEU A 451 1.72 6.46 -25.09
C LEU A 451 2.28 7.36 -26.19
N THR A 452 1.49 8.30 -26.67
CA THR A 452 1.99 9.44 -27.41
C THR A 452 2.08 10.68 -26.53
N ILE A 453 2.94 11.62 -26.91
CA ILE A 453 3.07 12.87 -26.17
C ILE A 453 1.78 13.71 -26.25
N SER A 454 1.04 13.67 -27.37
CA SER A 454 -0.29 14.28 -27.46
C SER A 454 -1.28 13.65 -26.48
N GLU A 455 -1.28 12.32 -26.31
CA GLU A 455 -2.13 11.65 -25.32
C GLU A 455 -1.79 12.08 -23.89
N ILE A 456 -0.50 12.17 -23.57
CA ILE A 456 0.00 12.63 -22.27
C ILE A 456 -0.46 14.06 -21.99
N THR A 457 -0.21 14.98 -22.93
CA THR A 457 -0.53 16.40 -22.78
C THR A 457 -2.03 16.64 -22.64
N ASN A 458 -2.86 16.01 -23.50
CA ASN A 458 -4.32 16.11 -23.40
C ASN A 458 -4.85 15.58 -22.07
N THR A 459 -4.32 14.45 -21.61
CA THR A 459 -4.72 13.84 -20.34
C THR A 459 -4.37 14.72 -19.15
N LEU A 460 -3.16 15.29 -19.12
CA LEU A 460 -2.73 16.17 -18.04
C LEU A 460 -3.50 17.49 -18.01
N TYR A 461 -3.84 18.03 -19.18
CA TYR A 461 -4.65 19.24 -19.29
C TYR A 461 -6.07 19.00 -18.79
N GLN A 462 -6.71 17.93 -19.26
CA GLN A 462 -8.04 17.53 -18.80
C GLN A 462 -8.08 17.31 -17.28
N ALA A 463 -7.04 16.69 -16.70
CA ALA A 463 -6.93 16.46 -15.26
C ALA A 463 -6.49 17.69 -14.44
N GLY A 464 -6.33 18.87 -15.08
CA GLY A 464 -5.92 20.11 -14.40
C GLY A 464 -4.50 20.08 -13.83
N ARG A 465 -3.62 19.20 -14.34
CA ARG A 465 -2.21 19.10 -13.92
C ARG A 465 -1.30 20.09 -14.64
N ILE A 466 -1.71 20.56 -15.82
CA ILE A 466 -1.04 21.61 -16.59
C ILE A 466 -2.04 22.71 -16.95
N ASN A 467 -1.57 23.94 -17.09
CA ASN A 467 -2.40 25.12 -17.40
C ASN A 467 -2.55 25.37 -18.92
N ASP A 468 -3.42 26.29 -19.30
CA ASP A 468 -3.68 26.66 -20.71
C ASP A 468 -2.40 27.07 -21.45
N GLU A 469 -1.49 27.79 -20.78
CA GLU A 469 -0.23 28.26 -21.37
C GLU A 469 0.70 27.09 -21.71
N GLN A 470 0.83 26.12 -20.81
CA GLN A 470 1.61 24.88 -21.00
C GLN A 470 0.99 23.99 -22.08
N PHE A 471 -0.34 23.93 -22.14
CA PHE A 471 -1.05 23.15 -23.16
C PHE A 471 -0.92 23.77 -24.56
N LEU A 472 -1.04 25.10 -24.67
CA LEU A 472 -0.86 25.82 -25.94
C LEU A 472 0.58 25.77 -26.44
N ALA A 473 1.57 25.90 -25.54
CA ALA A 473 2.97 25.81 -25.89
C ALA A 473 3.34 24.49 -26.59
N PHE A 474 2.65 23.39 -26.26
CA PHE A 474 2.80 22.10 -26.93
C PHE A 474 2.17 22.07 -28.33
N ASN A 475 1.00 22.68 -28.53
CA ASN A 475 0.33 22.70 -29.83
C ASN A 475 1.03 23.59 -30.87
N GLU A 476 1.87 24.52 -30.42
CA GLU A 476 2.65 25.42 -31.27
C GLU A 476 4.07 24.92 -31.59
N SER A 477 4.52 23.77 -31.03
CA SER A 477 5.89 23.24 -31.18
C SER A 477 6.13 22.23 -32.31
#